data_AF-A0A4Q3Z1N5-F1
#
_entry.id   AF-A0A4Q3Z1N5-F1
#
_cell.length_a   1.000
_cell.length_b   1.000
_cell.length_c   1.000
_cell.angle_alpha   90.00
_cell.angle_beta   90.00
_cell.angle_gamma   90.00
#
_symmetry.space_group_name_H-M   'P 1'
#
loop_
_entity.id
_entity.type
_entity.pdbx_description
1 polymer ?
#
loop_
_entity_poly.entity_id
_entity_poly.type
_entity_poly.pdbx_seq_one_letter_code
_entity_poly.pdbx_strand_id
1 'polypeptide(L)'
;ARSALLALGAQLEHIAEAIRNMERQLMTWHRQNAASQRLETIPGVGILTATALAASVPDPSVFKSGRQFAAWLGLVPRQHSSGGKERLGRVSKMGNGYLRRLLVVGATSVTRRAETNHTRTGAWVRAMLERKPTRLVTVAIANKTARTAWALLANGETYTALPVS
;
A
#
# COMPACT_ATOMS: atom_id res chain seq x y z
N ALA A 1 -30.67 -4.52 31.44
CA ALA A 1 -29.33 -5.03 31.07
C ALA A 1 -29.38 -6.04 29.91
N ARG A 2 -30.10 -7.18 30.05
CA ARG A 2 -30.16 -8.23 29.00
C ARG A 2 -30.73 -7.76 27.65
N SER A 3 -31.78 -6.96 27.64
CA SER A 3 -32.38 -6.42 26.40
C SER A 3 -31.42 -5.51 25.62
N ALA A 4 -30.67 -4.66 26.31
CA ALA A 4 -29.67 -3.78 25.70
C ALA A 4 -28.51 -4.58 25.07
N LEU A 5 -28.04 -5.65 25.75
CA LEU A 5 -27.02 -6.54 25.20
C LEU A 5 -27.50 -7.27 23.95
N LEU A 6 -28.75 -7.76 23.93
CA LEU A 6 -29.33 -8.40 22.75
C LEU A 6 -29.47 -7.42 21.58
N ALA A 7 -29.87 -6.17 21.83
CA ALA A 7 -29.96 -5.14 20.81
C ALA A 7 -28.58 -4.81 20.21
N LEU A 8 -27.54 -4.68 21.04
CA LEU A 8 -26.16 -4.48 20.57
C LEU A 8 -25.65 -5.68 19.77
N GLY A 9 -25.98 -6.91 20.20
CA GLY A 9 -25.65 -8.14 19.46
C GLY A 9 -26.23 -8.13 18.05
N ALA A 10 -27.53 -7.83 17.92
CA ALA A 10 -28.19 -7.73 16.62
C ALA A 10 -27.58 -6.62 15.72
N GLN A 11 -27.17 -5.49 16.30
CA GLN A 11 -26.49 -4.43 15.56
C GLN A 11 -25.12 -4.87 15.04
N LEU A 12 -24.34 -5.61 15.84
CA LEU A 12 -23.05 -6.16 15.43
C LEU A 12 -23.22 -7.16 14.28
N GLU A 13 -24.21 -8.04 14.36
CA GLU A 13 -24.52 -9.00 13.30
C GLU A 13 -24.91 -8.29 11.99
N HIS A 14 -25.73 -7.25 12.08
CA HIS A 14 -26.16 -6.46 10.93
C HIS A 14 -24.97 -5.75 10.25
N ILE A 15 -24.10 -5.10 11.02
CA ILE A 15 -22.90 -4.43 10.49
C ILE A 15 -21.94 -5.46 9.88
N ALA A 16 -21.78 -6.62 10.53
CA ALA A 16 -20.92 -7.68 10.01
C ALA A 16 -21.43 -8.21 8.66
N GLU A 17 -22.74 -8.37 8.48
CA GLU A 17 -23.33 -8.74 7.19
C GLU A 17 -23.15 -7.66 6.13
N ALA A 18 -23.32 -6.39 6.50
CA ALA A 18 -23.07 -5.27 5.59
C ALA A 18 -21.61 -5.24 5.10
N ILE A 19 -20.63 -5.49 6.00
CA ILE A 19 -19.21 -5.59 5.64
C ILE A 19 -18.99 -6.75 4.65
N ARG A 20 -19.52 -7.94 4.93
CA ARG A 20 -19.41 -9.10 4.02
C ARG A 20 -19.99 -8.80 2.64
N ASN A 21 -21.11 -8.08 2.57
CA ASN A 21 -21.72 -7.66 1.31
C ASN A 21 -20.81 -6.72 0.52
N MET A 22 -20.22 -5.73 1.18
CA MET A 22 -19.26 -4.81 0.55
C MET A 22 -18.00 -5.54 0.08
N GLU A 23 -17.48 -6.49 0.85
CA GLU A 23 -16.33 -7.33 0.45
C GLU A 23 -16.63 -8.15 -0.81
N ARG A 24 -17.84 -8.72 -0.92
CA ARG A 24 -18.29 -9.43 -2.13
C ARG A 24 -18.37 -8.51 -3.35
N GLN A 25 -18.86 -7.28 -3.17
CA GLN A 25 -18.91 -6.28 -4.23
C GLN A 25 -17.50 -5.87 -4.68
N LEU A 26 -16.59 -5.63 -3.74
CA LEU A 26 -15.19 -5.32 -4.04
C LEU A 26 -14.50 -6.44 -4.80
N MET A 27 -14.72 -7.71 -4.40
CA MET A 27 -14.17 -8.86 -5.13
C MET A 27 -14.74 -8.96 -6.56
N THR A 28 -16.02 -8.68 -6.73
CA THR A 28 -16.65 -8.69 -8.07
C THR A 28 -16.04 -7.62 -8.96
N TRP A 29 -15.92 -6.39 -8.46
CA TRP A 29 -15.28 -5.29 -9.18
C TRP A 29 -13.81 -5.60 -9.49
N HIS A 30 -13.07 -6.13 -8.52
CA HIS A 30 -11.67 -6.51 -8.68
C HIS A 30 -11.48 -7.52 -9.81
N ARG A 31 -12.34 -8.56 -9.87
CA ARG A 31 -12.30 -9.59 -10.93
C ARG A 31 -12.55 -9.03 -12.33
N GLN A 32 -13.21 -7.88 -12.43
CA GLN A 32 -13.50 -7.20 -13.70
C GLN A 32 -12.52 -6.08 -14.02
N ASN A 33 -11.57 -5.78 -13.12
CA ASN A 33 -10.64 -4.68 -13.25
C ASN A 33 -9.19 -5.16 -13.38
N ALA A 34 -8.67 -5.17 -14.61
CA ALA A 34 -7.32 -5.62 -14.90
C ALA A 34 -6.22 -4.82 -14.15
N ALA A 35 -6.42 -3.52 -13.94
CA ALA A 35 -5.46 -2.70 -13.17
C ALA A 35 -5.41 -3.15 -11.71
N SER A 36 -6.55 -3.43 -11.10
CA SER A 36 -6.65 -3.96 -9.74
C SER A 36 -5.96 -5.32 -9.61
N GLN A 37 -6.21 -6.23 -10.56
CA GLN A 37 -5.55 -7.55 -10.59
C GLN A 37 -4.02 -7.43 -10.66
N ARG A 38 -3.51 -6.57 -11.57
CA ARG A 38 -2.06 -6.33 -11.68
C ARG A 38 -1.48 -5.76 -10.39
N LEU A 39 -2.18 -4.83 -9.74
CA LEU A 39 -1.71 -4.23 -8.48
C LEU A 39 -1.64 -5.24 -7.32
N GLU A 40 -2.60 -6.17 -7.22
CA GLU A 40 -2.60 -7.20 -6.17
C GLU A 40 -1.39 -8.13 -6.26
N THR A 41 -0.78 -8.29 -7.44
CA THR A 41 0.43 -9.11 -7.60
C THR A 41 1.65 -8.56 -6.85
N ILE A 42 1.62 -7.31 -6.40
CA ILE A 42 2.71 -6.70 -5.64
C ILE A 42 2.69 -7.21 -4.19
N PRO A 43 3.82 -7.71 -3.65
CA PRO A 43 3.90 -8.13 -2.25
C PRO A 43 3.46 -7.04 -1.28
N GLY A 44 2.51 -7.39 -0.41
CA GLY A 44 1.91 -6.46 0.56
C GLY A 44 0.69 -5.69 0.03
N VAL A 45 0.32 -5.83 -1.25
CA VAL A 45 -0.90 -5.26 -1.80
C VAL A 45 -1.97 -6.36 -1.86
N GLY A 46 -2.99 -6.28 -1.01
CA GLY A 46 -4.18 -7.13 -1.11
C GLY A 46 -5.33 -6.44 -1.85
N ILE A 47 -6.43 -7.17 -2.09
CA ILE A 47 -7.63 -6.70 -2.80
C ILE A 47 -8.03 -5.27 -2.40
N LEU A 48 -8.19 -4.96 -1.10
CA LEU A 48 -8.61 -3.63 -0.65
C LEU A 48 -7.65 -2.51 -1.11
N THR A 49 -6.34 -2.75 -1.03
CA THR A 49 -5.33 -1.79 -1.48
C THR A 49 -5.30 -1.68 -3.00
N ALA A 50 -5.42 -2.81 -3.69
CA ALA A 50 -5.45 -2.88 -5.14
C ALA A 50 -6.66 -2.15 -5.73
N THR A 51 -7.85 -2.38 -5.17
CA THR A 51 -9.09 -1.73 -5.62
C THR A 51 -9.08 -0.23 -5.30
N ALA A 52 -8.63 0.15 -4.10
CA ALA A 52 -8.51 1.56 -3.74
C ALA A 52 -7.53 2.31 -4.66
N LEU A 53 -6.37 1.71 -4.98
CA LEU A 53 -5.39 2.32 -5.90
C LEU A 53 -5.96 2.44 -7.33
N ALA A 54 -6.52 1.37 -7.88
CA ALA A 54 -7.07 1.37 -9.23
C ALA A 54 -8.27 2.32 -9.39
N ALA A 55 -9.12 2.44 -8.36
CA ALA A 55 -10.23 3.40 -8.37
C ALA A 55 -9.76 4.86 -8.19
N SER A 56 -8.68 5.07 -7.43
CA SER A 56 -8.16 6.42 -7.14
C SER A 56 -7.25 6.98 -8.24
N VAL A 57 -6.75 6.13 -9.14
CA VAL A 57 -5.82 6.52 -10.21
C VAL A 57 -6.32 5.97 -11.56
N PRO A 58 -7.40 6.55 -12.13
CA PRO A 58 -7.91 6.12 -13.44
C PRO A 58 -6.91 6.36 -14.58
N ASP A 59 -6.16 7.47 -14.48
CA ASP A 59 -5.11 7.84 -15.42
C ASP A 59 -3.77 8.02 -14.69
N PRO A 60 -2.81 7.08 -14.82
CA PRO A 60 -1.49 7.19 -14.18
C PRO A 60 -0.57 8.22 -14.85
N SER A 61 -0.88 8.70 -16.06
CA SER A 61 -0.05 9.64 -16.83
C SER A 61 -0.01 11.05 -16.20
N VAL A 62 -0.97 11.37 -15.32
CA VAL A 62 -0.99 12.61 -14.53
C VAL A 62 0.24 12.76 -13.63
N PHE A 63 0.95 11.65 -13.36
CA PHE A 63 2.22 11.64 -12.64
C PHE A 63 3.37 11.41 -13.62
N LYS A 64 4.33 12.35 -13.65
CA LYS A 64 5.56 12.30 -14.43
C LYS A 64 6.50 11.17 -14.00
N SER A 65 6.36 10.66 -12.79
CA SER A 65 7.19 9.57 -12.27
C SER A 65 6.56 8.90 -11.05
N GLY A 66 6.97 7.66 -10.78
CA GLY A 66 6.61 6.97 -9.53
C GLY A 66 7.07 7.71 -8.27
N ARG A 67 8.12 8.55 -8.36
CA ARG A 67 8.53 9.43 -7.24
C ARG A 67 7.48 10.51 -6.99
N GLN A 68 6.94 11.12 -8.05
CA GLN A 68 5.86 12.10 -7.92
C GLN A 68 4.59 11.45 -7.37
N PHE A 69 4.27 10.23 -7.82
CA PHE A 69 3.16 9.46 -7.27
C PHE A 69 3.33 9.16 -5.77
N ALA A 70 4.51 8.68 -5.36
CA ALA A 70 4.81 8.45 -3.95
C ALA A 70 4.79 9.76 -3.12
N ALA A 71 5.16 10.89 -3.71
CA ALA A 71 5.06 12.20 -3.05
C ALA A 71 3.59 12.63 -2.88
N TRP A 72 2.75 12.40 -3.89
CA TRP A 72 1.30 12.63 -3.83
C TRP A 72 0.61 11.76 -2.78
N LEU A 73 1.09 10.55 -2.54
CA LEU A 73 0.64 9.70 -1.42
C LEU A 73 1.18 10.15 -0.06
N GLY A 74 2.06 11.16 -0.03
CA GLY A 74 2.76 11.56 1.18
C GLY A 74 3.59 10.40 1.73
N LEU A 75 4.38 9.73 0.89
CA LEU A 75 5.37 8.69 1.26
C LEU A 75 6.82 9.14 1.02
N VAL A 76 7.01 10.36 0.50
CA VAL A 76 8.32 10.97 0.30
C VAL A 76 8.53 12.04 1.38
N PRO A 77 9.71 12.11 2.02
CA PRO A 77 10.05 13.21 2.93
C PRO A 77 9.96 14.55 2.20
N ARG A 78 9.36 15.58 2.81
CA ARG A 78 9.36 16.93 2.23
C ARG A 78 10.81 17.43 2.18
N GLN A 79 11.30 17.79 0.99
CA GLN A 79 12.50 18.62 0.88
C GLN A 79 12.11 20.05 1.29
N HIS A 80 12.76 20.57 2.34
CA HIS A 80 12.78 22.00 2.62
C HIS A 80 14.14 22.53 2.16
N SER A 81 14.21 23.15 0.99
CA SER A 81 15.38 23.92 0.58
C SER A 81 15.25 25.34 1.10
N SER A 82 15.76 25.59 2.30
CA SER A 82 16.10 26.95 2.74
C SER A 82 17.60 26.99 3.01
N GLY A 83 18.36 27.69 2.15
CA GLY A 83 19.77 28.02 2.41
C GLY A 83 20.81 26.93 2.12
N GLY A 84 20.72 26.21 0.99
CA GLY A 84 21.86 25.46 0.43
C GLY A 84 22.29 24.17 1.15
N LYS A 85 21.56 23.70 2.19
CA LYS A 85 21.80 22.39 2.82
C LYS A 85 20.61 21.46 2.59
N GLU A 86 20.84 20.39 1.85
CA GLU A 86 19.81 19.39 1.58
C GLU A 86 19.53 18.55 2.84
N ARG A 87 18.41 18.83 3.51
CA ARG A 87 17.92 18.03 4.65
C ARG A 87 16.59 17.38 4.28
N LEU A 88 16.52 16.05 4.37
CA LEU A 88 15.28 15.29 4.19
C LEU A 88 14.34 15.58 5.38
N GLY A 89 13.18 16.18 5.12
CA GLY A 89 12.18 16.49 6.14
C GLY A 89 11.25 15.32 6.50
N ARG A 90 10.23 15.56 7.32
CA ARG A 90 9.20 14.55 7.62
C ARG A 90 8.36 14.24 6.38
N VAL A 91 7.84 13.01 6.33
CA VAL A 91 6.88 12.56 5.31
C VAL A 91 5.68 13.51 5.28
N SER A 92 5.35 14.06 4.10
CA SER A 92 4.26 15.04 3.93
C SER A 92 2.91 14.49 4.40
N LYS A 93 2.10 15.28 5.13
CA LYS A 93 0.67 14.98 5.36
C LYS A 93 -0.23 15.40 4.19
N MET A 94 0.30 16.13 3.21
CA MET A 94 -0.40 16.42 1.95
C MET A 94 -0.40 15.15 1.10
N GLY A 95 -1.58 14.59 0.87
CA GLY A 95 -1.77 13.39 0.07
C GLY A 95 -2.98 12.55 0.49
N ASN A 96 -3.26 11.48 -0.25
CA ASN A 96 -4.33 10.54 0.11
C ASN A 96 -3.91 9.70 1.34
N GLY A 97 -4.29 10.17 2.53
CA GLY A 97 -3.94 9.55 3.81
C GLY A 97 -4.46 8.12 3.97
N TYR A 98 -5.57 7.79 3.30
CA TYR A 98 -6.14 6.44 3.29
C TYR A 98 -5.25 5.47 2.50
N LEU A 99 -4.90 5.81 1.25
CA LEU A 99 -4.00 4.99 0.43
C LEU A 99 -2.62 4.82 1.08
N ARG A 100 -2.10 5.89 1.70
CA ARG A 100 -0.86 5.79 2.49
C ARG A 100 -0.98 4.77 3.61
N ARG A 101 -2.08 4.80 4.38
CA ARG A 101 -2.30 3.85 5.47
C ARG A 101 -2.34 2.42 4.95
N LEU A 102 -3.06 2.18 3.85
CA LEU A 102 -3.15 0.86 3.21
C LEU A 102 -1.76 0.35 2.79
N LEU A 103 -0.96 1.19 2.13
CA LEU A 103 0.40 0.85 1.73
C LEU A 103 1.33 0.57 2.92
N VAL A 104 1.19 1.31 4.03
CA VAL A 104 1.98 1.08 5.24
C VAL A 104 1.56 -0.22 5.95
N VAL A 105 0.27 -0.54 5.98
CA VAL A 105 -0.24 -1.82 6.50
C VAL A 105 0.29 -2.98 5.67
N GLY A 106 0.22 -2.87 4.35
CA GLY A 106 0.80 -3.82 3.41
C GLY A 106 2.31 -4.00 3.58
N ALA A 107 3.04 -2.89 3.70
CA ALA A 107 4.47 -2.92 3.97
C ALA A 107 4.80 -3.58 5.31
N THR A 108 3.95 -3.41 6.33
CA THR A 108 4.13 -4.05 7.64
C THR A 108 4.05 -5.57 7.53
N SER A 109 3.13 -6.10 6.70
CA SER A 109 3.04 -7.55 6.47
C SER A 109 4.27 -8.09 5.74
N VAL A 110 4.78 -7.34 4.75
CA VAL A 110 6.04 -7.67 4.05
C VAL A 110 7.21 -7.68 5.02
N THR A 111 7.36 -6.67 5.88
CA THR A 111 8.41 -6.62 6.90
C THR A 111 8.34 -7.82 7.85
N ARG A 112 7.14 -8.19 8.31
CA ARG A 112 6.95 -9.34 9.22
C ARG A 112 7.27 -10.69 8.58
N ARG A 113 7.13 -10.79 7.25
CA ARG A 113 7.41 -12.03 6.49
C ARG A 113 8.80 -12.01 5.83
N ALA A 114 9.66 -11.05 6.16
CA ALA A 114 10.95 -10.90 5.49
C ALA A 114 11.86 -12.12 5.65
N GLU A 115 11.85 -12.77 6.82
CA GLU A 115 12.67 -13.97 7.08
C GLU A 115 12.32 -15.15 6.18
N THR A 116 11.04 -15.32 5.86
CA THR A 116 10.54 -16.45 5.05
C THR A 116 10.38 -16.11 3.57
N ASN A 117 10.80 -14.91 3.15
CA ASN A 117 10.69 -14.45 1.77
C ASN A 117 12.03 -14.58 1.03
N HIS A 118 12.17 -15.58 0.17
CA HIS A 118 13.39 -15.88 -0.59
C HIS A 118 13.52 -15.08 -1.90
N THR A 119 12.77 -13.99 -2.07
CA THR A 119 12.92 -13.08 -3.23
C THR A 119 13.99 -12.02 -3.00
N ARG A 120 14.44 -11.36 -4.07
CA ARG A 120 15.32 -10.17 -3.96
C ARG A 120 14.73 -9.07 -3.08
N THR A 121 13.40 -8.93 -3.08
CA THR A 121 12.72 -7.98 -2.17
C THR A 121 12.86 -8.42 -0.72
N GLY A 122 12.68 -9.71 -0.42
CA GLY A 122 12.89 -10.24 0.93
C GLY A 122 14.31 -10.03 1.43
N ALA A 123 15.32 -10.35 0.60
CA ALA A 123 16.73 -10.12 0.91
C ALA A 123 17.04 -8.63 1.17
N TRP A 124 16.51 -7.74 0.34
CA TRP A 124 16.65 -6.29 0.53
C TRP A 124 16.01 -5.79 1.84
N VAL A 125 14.85 -6.34 2.23
CA VAL A 125 14.19 -5.99 3.49
C VAL A 125 15.01 -6.46 4.69
N ARG A 126 15.50 -7.72 4.68
CA ARG A 126 16.37 -8.25 5.75
C ARG A 126 17.63 -7.39 5.94
N ALA A 127 18.33 -7.10 4.85
CA ALA A 127 19.53 -6.26 4.88
C ALA A 127 19.30 -4.82 5.39
N MET A 128 18.08 -4.29 5.26
CA MET A 128 17.72 -3.01 5.86
C MET A 128 17.39 -3.13 7.35
N LEU A 129 16.71 -4.21 7.76
CA LEU A 129 16.36 -4.44 9.17
C LEU A 129 17.60 -4.60 10.05
N GLU A 130 18.70 -5.10 9.50
CA GLU A 130 20.01 -5.14 10.16
C GLU A 130 20.58 -3.74 10.50
N ARG A 131 20.19 -2.70 9.75
CA ARG A 131 20.83 -1.37 9.80
C ARG A 131 19.91 -0.24 10.25
N LYS A 132 18.58 -0.45 10.23
CA LYS A 132 17.58 0.61 10.42
C LYS A 132 16.40 0.12 11.27
N PRO A 133 15.82 1.00 12.12
CA PRO A 133 14.58 0.71 12.84
C PRO A 133 13.44 0.23 11.94
N THR A 134 12.66 -0.75 12.42
CA THR A 134 11.56 -1.41 11.68
C THR A 134 10.57 -0.43 11.06
N ARG A 135 10.22 0.66 11.77
CA ARG A 135 9.30 1.68 11.25
C ARG A 135 9.86 2.39 10.03
N LEU A 136 11.16 2.70 10.00
CA LEU A 136 11.81 3.32 8.84
C LEU A 136 11.83 2.35 7.64
N VAL A 137 12.14 1.07 7.91
CA VAL A 137 12.10 0.02 6.88
C VAL A 137 10.71 -0.15 6.29
N THR A 138 9.68 -0.17 7.13
CA THR A 138 8.28 -0.29 6.70
C THR A 138 7.86 0.87 5.81
N VAL A 139 8.23 2.11 6.15
CA VAL A 139 7.96 3.29 5.31
C VAL A 139 8.72 3.21 3.98
N ALA A 140 9.97 2.71 3.98
CA ALA A 140 10.75 2.53 2.77
C ALA A 140 10.12 1.47 1.84
N ILE A 141 9.60 0.37 2.38
CA ILE A 141 8.86 -0.63 1.62
C ILE A 141 7.59 -0.01 1.04
N ALA A 142 6.79 0.71 1.83
CA ALA A 142 5.59 1.38 1.33
C ALA A 142 5.89 2.36 0.19
N ASN A 143 7.00 3.11 0.27
CA ASN A 143 7.46 3.98 -0.81
C ASN A 143 7.84 3.19 -2.07
N LYS A 144 8.58 2.08 -1.92
CA LYS A 144 8.92 1.19 -3.04
C LYS A 144 7.65 0.61 -3.68
N THR A 145 6.71 0.10 -2.89
CA THR A 145 5.42 -0.42 -3.34
C THR A 145 4.63 0.63 -4.11
N ALA A 146 4.57 1.88 -3.64
CA ALA A 146 3.91 2.96 -4.37
C ALA A 146 4.53 3.21 -5.74
N ARG A 147 5.88 3.22 -5.83
CA ARG A 147 6.60 3.43 -7.10
C ARG A 147 6.37 2.27 -8.06
N THR A 148 6.36 1.03 -7.56
CA THR A 148 6.03 -0.16 -8.35
C THR A 148 4.58 -0.11 -8.82
N ALA A 149 3.62 0.22 -7.96
CA ALA A 149 2.22 0.35 -8.31
C ALA A 149 2.01 1.35 -9.46
N TRP A 150 2.65 2.52 -9.40
CA TRP A 150 2.60 3.49 -10.48
C TRP A 150 3.17 2.93 -11.80
N ALA A 151 4.31 2.22 -11.75
CA ALA A 151 4.91 1.64 -12.95
C ALA A 151 3.98 0.59 -13.60
N LEU A 152 3.35 -0.28 -12.80
CA LEU A 152 2.38 -1.28 -13.33
C LEU A 152 1.14 -0.63 -13.92
N LEU A 153 0.67 0.48 -13.32
CA LEU A 153 -0.46 1.25 -13.87
C LEU A 153 -0.07 1.92 -15.18
N ALA A 154 1.08 2.61 -15.22
CA ALA A 154 1.54 3.35 -16.39
C ALA A 154 1.90 2.45 -17.58
N ASN A 155 2.49 1.28 -17.33
CA ASN A 155 2.96 0.39 -18.39
C ASN A 155 1.96 -0.74 -18.73
N GLY A 156 0.94 -0.96 -17.89
CA GLY A 156 0.03 -2.10 -18.06
C GLY A 156 0.66 -3.47 -17.73
N GLU A 157 1.82 -3.49 -17.07
CA GLU A 157 2.59 -4.70 -16.76
C GLU A 157 2.15 -5.35 -15.43
N THR A 158 2.49 -6.63 -15.26
CA THR A 158 2.26 -7.40 -14.02
C THR A 158 3.54 -7.51 -13.20
N TYR A 159 3.43 -7.51 -11.86
CA TYR A 159 4.59 -7.67 -11.01
C TYR A 159 5.24 -9.05 -11.21
N THR A 160 6.54 -9.06 -11.49
CA THR A 160 7.35 -10.28 -11.55
C THR A 160 8.38 -10.26 -10.43
N ALA A 161 8.30 -11.21 -9.49
CA ALA A 161 9.28 -11.35 -8.43
C ALA A 161 10.57 -11.97 -8.99
N LEU A 162 11.69 -11.29 -8.81
CA LEU A 162 12.99 -11.83 -9.19
C LEU A 162 13.53 -12.76 -8.09
N PRO A 163 13.91 -14.01 -8.42
CA PRO A 163 14.54 -14.91 -7.47
C PRO A 163 15.91 -14.37 -7.02
N VAL A 164 16.37 -14.78 -5.84
CA VAL A 164 17.74 -14.50 -5.38
C VAL A 164 18.68 -15.41 -6.18
N SER A 165 19.69 -14.81 -6.82
CA SER A 165 20.76 -15.53 -7.52
C SER A 165 21.66 -16.29 -6.57
#